data_AF-A0A2H0DBL3-F1
#
_entry.id   AF-A0A2H0DBL3-F1
#
_cell.length_a   1.000
_cell.length_b   1.000
_cell.length_c   1.000
_cell.angle_alpha   90.00
_cell.angle_beta   90.00
_cell.angle_gamma   90.00
#
_symmetry.space_group_name_H-M   'P 1'
#
loop_
_entity.id
_entity.type
_entity.pdbx_description
1 polymer ?
#
loop_
_entity_poly.entity_id
_entity_poly.type
_entity_poly.pdbx_seq_one_letter_code
_entity_poly.pdbx_strand_id
1 'polypeptide(L)' 'DDDVQSVLLIGHNPAFTDFCNKISDANIPNIPTCGYVQLEYHLNSWFDIKANCAELIECIKPKDT' A
#
# COMPACT_ATOMS: atom_id res chain seq x y z
N ASP A 1 -10.00 6.63 13.05
CA ASP A 1 -9.82 6.26 14.45
C ASP A 1 -8.36 5.86 14.59
N ASP A 2 -7.61 6.58 15.42
CA ASP A 2 -6.16 6.40 15.55
C ASP A 2 -5.80 5.19 16.43
N ASP A 3 -6.81 4.53 17.03
CA ASP A 3 -6.65 3.26 17.75
C ASP A 3 -6.36 2.07 16.80
N VAL A 4 -6.70 2.19 15.50
CA VAL A 4 -6.41 1.15 14.50
C VAL A 4 -4.93 1.22 14.10
N GLN A 5 -4.16 0.16 14.34
CA GLN A 5 -2.71 0.13 14.04
C GLN A 5 -2.41 -0.35 12.61
N SER A 6 -3.31 -1.11 11.99
CA SER A 6 -3.11 -1.68 10.66
C SER A 6 -4.45 -1.88 9.94
N VAL A 7 -4.45 -1.69 8.62
CA VAL A 7 -5.64 -1.89 7.78
C VAL A 7 -5.28 -2.78 6.60
N LEU A 8 -6.15 -3.74 6.28
CA LEU A 8 -6.07 -4.52 5.05
C LEU A 8 -7.12 -3.97 4.06
N LEU A 9 -6.65 -3.57 2.88
CA LEU A 9 -7.50 -3.11 1.79
C LEU A 9 -7.53 -4.17 0.68
N ILE A 10 -8.73 -4.55 0.25
CA ILE A 10 -8.95 -5.54 -0.83
C ILE A 10 -9.68 -4.85 -1.97
N GLY A 11 -9.17 -5.00 -3.19
CA GLY A 11 -9.81 -4.46 -4.37
C GLY A 11 -9.13 -4.84 -5.68
N HIS A 12 -9.30 -3.98 -6.68
CA HIS A 12 -8.95 -4.28 -8.07
C HIS A 12 -8.00 -3.24 -8.67
N ASN A 13 -7.24 -3.68 -9.68
CA ASN A 13 -6.45 -2.79 -10.54
C ASN A 13 -7.33 -2.06 -11.57
N PRO A 14 -6.88 -0.90 -12.10
CA PRO A 14 -5.60 -0.24 -11.81
C PRO A 14 -5.58 0.56 -10.51
N ALA A 15 -6.74 0.75 -9.87
CA ALA A 15 -6.90 1.64 -8.72
C ALA A 15 -5.91 1.36 -7.57
N PHE A 16 -5.63 0.09 -7.28
CA PHE A 16 -4.67 -0.27 -6.24
C PHE A 16 -3.21 -0.05 -6.64
N THR A 17 -2.85 -0.31 -7.90
CA THR A 17 -1.52 0.05 -8.43
C THR A 17 -1.29 1.55 -8.32
N ASP A 18 -2.27 2.35 -8.77
CA ASP A 18 -2.20 3.81 -8.72
C ASP A 18 -2.19 4.33 -7.28
N PHE A 19 -3.00 3.74 -6.39
CA PHE A 19 -3.02 4.08 -4.97
C PHE A 19 -1.66 3.86 -4.34
N CYS A 20 -1.04 2.69 -4.52
CA CYS A 20 0.27 2.38 -3.97
C CYS A 20 1.33 3.37 -4.47
N ASN A 21 1.40 3.62 -5.79
CA ASN A 21 2.36 4.56 -6.37
C ASN A 21 2.09 6.03 -6.02
N LYS A 22 0.88 6.37 -5.56
CA LYS A 22 0.54 7.74 -5.14
C LYS A 22 0.91 8.00 -3.69
N ILE A 23 0.64 7.05 -2.80
CA ILE A 23 0.85 7.20 -1.36
C ILE A 23 2.28 6.85 -0.94
N SER A 24 2.96 6.01 -1.71
CA SER A 24 4.38 5.71 -1.59
C SER A 24 5.10 6.22 -2.82
N ASP A 25 6.40 6.46 -2.71
CA ASP A 25 7.26 6.74 -3.88
C ASP A 25 7.62 5.45 -4.66
N ALA A 26 6.76 4.44 -4.58
CA ALA A 26 6.96 3.18 -5.28
C ALA A 26 6.66 3.36 -6.78
N ASN A 27 7.48 2.72 -7.61
CA ASN A 27 7.28 2.66 -9.05
C ASN A 27 6.80 1.25 -9.44
N ILE A 28 5.65 0.83 -8.89
CA ILE A 28 5.07 -0.50 -9.15
C ILE A 28 4.37 -0.46 -10.52
N PRO A 29 4.84 -1.22 -11.52
CA PRO A 29 4.23 -1.18 -12.85
C PRO A 29 2.84 -1.83 -12.88
N ASN A 30 2.64 -2.91 -12.13
CA ASN A 30 1.35 -3.58 -11.98
C ASN A 30 1.39 -4.58 -10.81
N ILE A 31 0.41 -4.53 -9.92
CA ILE A 31 0.19 -5.56 -8.89
C ILE A 31 -0.51 -6.76 -9.56
N PRO A 32 -0.03 -8.01 -9.49
CA PRO A 32 -0.75 -9.14 -10.08
C PRO A 32 -2.05 -9.44 -9.31
N THR A 33 -2.98 -10.19 -9.92
CA THR A 33 -4.16 -10.71 -9.21
C THR A 33 -3.73 -11.50 -7.99
N CYS A 34 -4.37 -11.27 -6.84
CA CYS A 34 -3.98 -11.83 -5.54
C CYS A 34 -2.57 -11.43 -5.07
N GLY A 35 -1.96 -10.39 -5.67
CA GLY A 35 -0.75 -9.77 -5.15
C GLY A 35 -1.01 -9.02 -3.85
N TYR A 36 0.01 -8.97 -3.01
CA TYR A 36 -0.01 -8.27 -1.72
C TYR A 36 1.06 -7.18 -1.72
N VAL A 37 0.70 -6.00 -1.23
CA VAL A 37 1.63 -4.87 -1.04
C VAL A 37 1.53 -4.42 0.41
N GLN A 38 2.66 -4.38 1.09
CA GLN A 38 2.78 -3.84 2.44
C GLN A 38 3.38 -2.45 2.39
N LEU A 39 2.67 -1.50 3.00
CA LEU A 39 3.11 -0.12 3.16
C LEU A 39 3.16 0.22 4.65
N GLU A 40 4.21 0.93 5.05
CA GLU A 40 4.39 1.41 6.42
C GLU A 40 4.35 2.94 6.47
N TYR A 41 3.80 3.47 7.55
CA TYR A 41 3.68 4.91 7.79
C TYR A 41 4.33 5.29 9.12
N HIS A 42 5.04 6.42 9.14
CA HIS A 42 5.49 7.07 10.36
C HIS A 42 4.64 8.32 10.63
N LEU A 43 3.38 8.10 10.98
CA LEU A 43 2.37 9.15 11.19
C LEU A 43 1.75 9.04 12.59
N ASN A 44 1.29 10.16 13.14
CA ASN A 44 0.60 10.19 14.44
C ASN A 44 -0.92 9.96 14.31
N SER A 45 -1.49 10.20 13.12
CA SER A 45 -2.92 10.05 12.84
C SER A 45 -3.15 9.57 11.42
N TRP A 46 -4.20 8.78 11.19
CA TRP A 46 -4.63 8.36 9.84
C TRP A 46 -5.03 9.55 8.96
N PHE A 47 -5.47 10.65 9.57
CA PHE A 47 -5.81 11.88 8.85
C PHE A 47 -4.60 12.60 8.25
N ASP A 48 -3.39 12.23 8.67
CA ASP A 48 -2.15 12.83 8.16
C ASP A 48 -1.62 12.17 6.88
N ILE A 49 -2.29 11.13 6.38
CA ILE A 49 -1.89 10.44 5.14
C ILE A 49 -1.90 11.42 3.96
N LYS A 50 -0.74 11.54 3.32
CA LYS A 50 -0.53 12.32 2.09
C LYS A 50 0.20 11.48 1.06
N ALA A 51 0.34 12.03 -0.15
CA ALA A 51 1.17 11.41 -1.18
C ALA A 51 2.64 11.30 -0.71
N ASN A 52 3.30 10.22 -1.12
CA ASN A 52 4.71 9.93 -0.81
C ASN A 52 5.06 9.90 0.70
N CYS A 53 4.11 9.52 1.55
CA CYS A 53 4.33 9.38 3.00
C CYS A 53 4.45 7.93 3.47
N ALA A 54 4.16 6.96 2.61
CA ALA A 54 4.30 5.54 2.92
C ALA A 54 5.62 4.99 2.38
N GLU A 55 6.27 4.14 3.18
CA GLU A 55 7.40 3.33 2.73
C GLU A 55 6.89 1.98 2.19
N LEU A 56 7.42 1.55 1.04
CA LEU A 56 7.15 0.22 0.52
C LEU A 56 8.03 -0.80 1.24
N ILE A 57 7.41 -1.68 2.01
CA ILE A 57 8.12 -2.72 2.77
C ILE A 57 8.23 -4.00 1.96
N GLU A 58 7.12 -4.46 1.37
CA GLU A 58 7.08 -5.73 0.66
C GLU A 58 6.05 -5.73 -0.47
N CYS A 59 6.35 -6.48 -1.53
CA CYS A 59 5.41 -6.79 -2.60
C CYS A 59 5.49 -8.29 -2.92
N ILE A 60 4.47 -9.05 -2.51
CA ILE A 60 4.39 -10.51 -2.66
C ILE A 60 3.48 -10.85 -3.83
N LYS A 61 3.86 -11.88 -4.59
CA LYS A 61 3.05 -12.43 -5.68
C LYS A 61 2.60 -13.86 -5.33
N PRO A 62 1.44 -14.33 -5.81
CA PRO A 62 0.85 -15.61 -5.39
C PRO A 62 1.70 -16.87 -5.61
N LYS A 63 2.76 -16.80 -6.43
CA LYS A 63 3.63 -17.94 -6.76
C LYS A 63 5.05 -17.79 -6.22
N ASP A 64 5.34 -16.69 -5.53
CA ASP A 64 6.63 -16.47 -4.87
C ASP A 64 6.50 -16.97 -3.42
N THR A 65 6.57 -18.29 -3.25
CA THR A 65 6.73 -19.01 -1.96
C THR A 65 7.88 -19.97 -2.05
#